data_AF-A0A961NR91-F1
#
_entry.id   AF-A0A961NR91-F1
#
_cell.length_a   1.000
_cell.length_b   1.000
_cell.length_c   1.000
_cell.angle_alpha   90.00
_cell.angle_beta   90.00
_cell.angle_gamma   90.00
#
_symmetry.space_group_name_H-M   'P 1'
#
loop_
_entity.id
_entity.type
_entity.pdbx_description
1 polymer ?
#
loop_
_entity_poly.entity_id
_entity_poly.type
_entity_poly.pdbx_seq_one_letter_code
_entity_poly.pdbx_strand_id
1 'polypeptide(L)'
;MKTPFRVLLLTLPLLFSGCPGGGTEPPVVEFQEGDLVGARGRTLSYVRGNLIDCRNTSVEYLVGDIRGDRTLRVWVNVMQGNIESGAVTVNILRGDIISGENVTVNLLIGEDFSGQAQVVRQIRRPLED
;
A
#
# COMPACT_ATOMS: atom_id res chain seq x y z
N MET A 1 -64.78 25.10 33.83
CA MET A 1 -63.38 24.61 33.80
C MET A 1 -62.56 25.57 32.95
N LYS A 2 -61.55 26.19 33.56
CA LYS A 2 -60.72 27.27 32.99
C LYS A 2 -59.56 26.69 32.18
N THR A 3 -59.35 27.21 30.97
CA THR A 3 -58.08 27.12 30.24
C THR A 3 -57.03 28.04 30.87
N PRO A 4 -55.76 27.65 30.81
CA PRO A 4 -54.70 28.63 30.56
C PRO A 4 -53.80 28.15 29.40
N PHE A 5 -53.63 28.93 28.34
CA PHE A 5 -52.70 30.06 28.19
C PHE A 5 -51.28 29.59 27.81
N ARG A 6 -50.90 30.00 26.59
CA ARG A 6 -49.66 29.73 25.86
C ARG A 6 -48.41 30.21 26.63
N VAL A 7 -47.31 29.46 26.52
CA VAL A 7 -45.97 30.02 26.27
C VAL A 7 -45.23 29.08 25.32
N LEU A 8 -45.06 29.54 24.08
CA LEU A 8 -44.23 28.93 23.04
C LEU A 8 -42.79 29.33 23.33
N LEU A 9 -42.00 28.44 23.96
CA LEU A 9 -40.57 28.67 24.19
C LEU A 9 -39.79 28.21 22.96
N LEU A 10 -39.51 29.16 22.06
CA LEU A 10 -38.65 28.97 20.89
C LEU A 10 -37.19 28.83 21.38
N THR A 11 -36.70 27.60 21.52
CA THR A 11 -35.28 27.34 21.79
C THR A 11 -34.58 27.11 20.45
N LEU A 12 -33.79 28.11 20.05
CA LEU A 12 -32.95 28.12 18.86
C LEU A 12 -31.67 27.33 19.18
N PRO A 13 -31.44 26.13 18.61
CA PRO A 13 -30.16 25.45 18.80
C PRO A 13 -29.07 26.23 18.05
N LEU A 14 -28.08 26.67 18.82
CA LEU A 14 -26.82 27.26 18.37
C LEU A 14 -26.22 26.39 17.25
N LEU A 15 -26.06 27.00 16.07
CA LEU A 15 -25.24 26.47 15.00
C LEU A 15 -23.80 26.39 15.53
N PHE A 16 -23.40 25.21 15.99
CA PHE A 16 -21.98 24.89 16.14
C PHE A 16 -21.38 24.88 14.74
N SER A 17 -20.72 25.99 14.39
CA SER A 17 -19.72 26.06 13.33
C SER A 17 -18.52 25.20 13.74
N GLY A 18 -18.68 23.88 13.70
CA GLY A 18 -17.58 22.95 13.69
C GLY A 18 -16.97 22.99 12.30
N CYS A 19 -16.00 23.88 12.07
CA CYS A 19 -14.96 23.58 11.08
C CYS A 19 -14.27 22.32 11.57
N PRO A 20 -14.33 21.17 10.88
CA PRO A 20 -13.37 20.12 11.14
C PRO A 20 -12.02 20.72 10.73
N GLY A 21 -11.29 21.18 11.74
CA GLY A 21 -9.94 21.68 11.59
C GLY A 21 -9.16 20.66 10.78
N GLY A 22 -8.52 21.15 9.72
CA GLY A 22 -7.48 20.43 9.02
C GLY A 22 -6.33 20.15 9.98
N GLY A 23 -6.50 19.13 10.81
CA GLY A 23 -5.39 18.34 11.29
C GLY A 23 -5.06 17.40 10.14
N THR A 24 -4.08 17.77 9.33
CA THR A 24 -3.32 16.76 8.60
C THR A 24 -2.62 15.95 9.69
N GLU A 25 -3.33 14.95 10.21
CA GLU A 25 -2.72 13.92 11.02
C GLU A 25 -1.52 13.44 10.21
N PRO A 26 -0.28 13.52 10.75
CA PRO A 26 0.86 12.98 10.04
C PRO A 26 0.50 11.53 9.70
N PRO A 27 0.68 11.07 8.45
CA PRO A 27 0.30 9.73 8.06
C PRO A 27 0.92 8.77 9.07
N VAL A 28 0.07 7.98 9.73
CA VAL A 28 0.52 7.01 10.73
C VAL A 28 1.54 6.13 10.03
N VAL A 29 2.80 6.26 10.46
CA VAL A 29 3.91 5.47 9.93
C VAL A 29 3.76 4.08 10.50
N GLU A 30 2.94 3.25 9.85
CA GLU A 30 2.79 1.85 10.20
C GLU A 30 4.07 1.12 9.74
N PHE A 31 4.97 0.88 10.70
CA PHE A 31 6.14 0.02 10.55
C PHE A 31 5.76 -1.42 10.90
N GLN A 32 6.09 -2.36 10.02
CA GLN A 32 5.89 -3.79 10.24
C GLN A 32 7.24 -4.52 10.12
N GLU A 33 7.55 -5.32 11.13
CA GLU A 33 8.66 -6.27 11.10
C GLU A 33 8.12 -7.69 11.08
N GLY A 34 8.80 -8.58 10.34
CA GLY A 34 8.34 -9.93 10.05
C GLY A 34 7.43 -10.02 8.83
N ASP A 35 7.17 -11.26 8.42
CA ASP A 35 6.36 -11.55 7.23
C ASP A 35 4.92 -11.11 7.42
N LEU A 36 4.39 -10.42 6.42
CA LEU A 36 2.98 -10.05 6.34
C LEU A 36 2.23 -11.09 5.51
N VAL A 37 1.34 -11.84 6.16
CA VAL A 37 0.62 -12.94 5.53
C VAL A 37 -0.86 -12.63 5.42
N GLY A 38 -1.41 -12.71 4.20
CA GLY A 38 -2.85 -12.63 3.96
C GLY A 38 -3.47 -11.25 4.24
N ALA A 39 -2.67 -10.20 4.40
CA ALA A 39 -3.17 -8.86 4.70
C ALA A 39 -4.00 -8.30 3.54
N ARG A 40 -5.02 -7.50 3.87
CA ARG A 40 -5.97 -6.96 2.88
C ARG A 40 -6.25 -5.48 3.11
N GLY A 41 -6.13 -4.68 2.05
CA GLY A 41 -6.51 -3.26 2.09
C GLY A 41 -5.64 -2.41 3.02
N ARG A 42 -4.37 -2.80 3.22
CA ARG A 42 -3.44 -2.12 4.12
C ARG A 42 -2.58 -1.13 3.34
N THR A 43 -2.25 -0.01 3.95
CA THR A 43 -1.24 0.94 3.47
C THR A 43 -0.18 1.08 4.55
N LEU A 44 1.03 0.63 4.26
CA LEU A 44 2.14 0.57 5.22
C LEU A 44 3.26 1.47 4.75
N SER A 45 3.93 2.15 5.68
CA SER A 45 5.08 2.98 5.34
C SER A 45 6.35 2.15 5.17
N TYR A 46 6.54 1.14 6.01
CA TYR A 46 7.75 0.35 5.96
C TYR A 46 7.49 -1.09 6.38
N VAL A 47 7.98 -2.05 5.60
CA VAL A 47 7.92 -3.48 5.91
C VAL A 47 9.31 -4.09 5.79
N ARG A 48 9.75 -4.77 6.86
CA ARG A 48 10.92 -5.64 6.84
C ARG A 48 10.48 -7.09 7.04
N GLY A 49 10.33 -7.81 5.95
CA GLY A 49 9.75 -9.14 5.88
C GLY A 49 9.05 -9.36 4.54
N ASN A 50 8.62 -10.58 4.28
CA ASN A 50 8.00 -10.94 3.02
C ASN A 50 6.52 -10.54 2.98
N LEU A 51 6.01 -10.23 1.79
CA LEU A 51 4.57 -10.13 1.56
C LEU A 51 4.08 -11.45 0.95
N ILE A 52 3.25 -12.16 1.70
CA ILE A 52 2.74 -13.48 1.32
C ILE A 52 1.23 -13.40 1.21
N ASP A 53 0.68 -13.70 0.03
CA ASP A 53 -0.78 -13.73 -0.20
C ASP A 53 -1.54 -12.44 0.18
N CYS A 54 -0.87 -11.27 0.07
CA CYS A 54 -1.44 -9.97 0.43
C CYS A 54 -2.24 -9.35 -0.72
N ARG A 55 -3.46 -8.85 -0.46
CA ARG A 55 -4.37 -8.33 -1.49
C ARG A 55 -4.65 -6.85 -1.31
N ASN A 56 -4.59 -6.06 -2.39
CA ASN A 56 -4.84 -4.62 -2.36
C ASN A 56 -4.00 -3.94 -1.27
N THR A 57 -2.71 -4.28 -1.21
CA THR A 57 -1.79 -3.78 -0.20
C THR A 57 -0.81 -2.82 -0.84
N SER A 58 -0.63 -1.66 -0.21
CA SER A 58 0.30 -0.62 -0.62
C SER A 58 1.42 -0.51 0.41
N VAL A 59 2.68 -0.52 -0.03
CA VAL A 59 3.84 -0.36 0.84
C VAL A 59 4.77 0.70 0.28
N GLU A 60 5.16 1.69 1.09
CA GLU A 60 6.10 2.71 0.61
C GLU A 60 7.53 2.13 0.50
N TYR A 61 8.02 1.46 1.54
CA TYR A 61 9.33 0.81 1.55
C TYR A 61 9.23 -0.67 1.97
N LEU A 62 9.67 -1.59 1.11
CA LEU A 62 9.71 -3.03 1.38
C LEU A 62 11.16 -3.54 1.34
N VAL A 63 11.56 -4.26 2.40
CA VAL A 63 12.75 -5.10 2.40
C VAL A 63 12.30 -6.55 2.64
N GLY A 64 12.24 -7.32 1.56
CA GLY A 64 11.73 -8.69 1.56
C GLY A 64 11.13 -9.06 0.20
N ASP A 65 10.74 -10.33 0.07
CA ASP A 65 10.21 -10.88 -1.18
C ASP A 65 8.69 -10.77 -1.24
N ILE A 66 8.14 -10.81 -2.46
CA ILE A 66 6.69 -10.86 -2.70
C ILE A 66 6.35 -12.20 -3.36
N ARG A 67 5.39 -12.92 -2.78
CA ARG A 67 4.85 -14.15 -3.36
C ARG A 67 3.35 -14.31 -3.12
N GLY A 68 2.68 -14.93 -4.07
CA GLY A 68 1.29 -15.36 -3.93
C GLY A 68 0.52 -15.37 -5.25
N ASP A 69 -0.80 -15.52 -5.16
CA ASP A 69 -1.66 -15.67 -6.33
C ASP A 69 -1.77 -14.40 -7.22
N ARG A 70 -2.23 -14.60 -8.45
CA ARG A 70 -2.45 -13.57 -9.49
C ARG A 70 -3.57 -12.55 -9.20
N THR A 71 -4.39 -12.77 -8.18
CA THR A 71 -5.46 -11.85 -7.74
C THR A 71 -4.98 -10.83 -6.70
N LEU A 72 -3.74 -11.00 -6.23
CA LEU A 72 -3.08 -10.12 -5.30
C LEU A 72 -2.60 -8.87 -6.05
N ARG A 73 -3.26 -7.74 -5.84
CA ARG A 73 -2.76 -6.44 -6.29
C ARG A 73 -1.90 -5.84 -5.20
N VAL A 74 -0.58 -5.90 -5.38
CA VAL A 74 0.38 -5.28 -4.46
C VAL A 74 1.05 -4.11 -5.16
N TRP A 75 1.09 -2.97 -4.49
CA TRP A 75 1.81 -1.79 -4.94
C TRP A 75 2.94 -1.48 -3.97
N VAL A 76 4.15 -1.27 -4.50
CA VAL A 76 5.31 -0.90 -3.69
C VAL A 76 6.03 0.29 -4.33
N ASN A 77 6.35 1.33 -3.55
CA ASN A 77 7.16 2.43 -4.11
C ASN A 77 8.63 1.99 -4.26
N VAL A 78 9.27 1.56 -3.18
CA VAL A 78 10.66 1.11 -3.19
C VAL A 78 10.78 -0.28 -2.58
N MET A 79 11.37 -1.21 -3.32
CA MET A 79 11.53 -2.61 -2.90
C MET A 79 12.99 -3.06 -3.01
N GLN A 80 13.47 -3.73 -1.97
CA GLN A 80 14.67 -4.54 -1.99
C GLN A 80 14.29 -6.00 -1.69
N GLY A 81 14.45 -6.87 -2.68
CA GLY A 81 14.01 -8.27 -2.65
C GLY A 81 13.53 -8.72 -4.02
N ASN A 82 12.95 -9.91 -4.10
CA ASN A 82 12.52 -10.54 -5.34
C ASN A 82 10.99 -10.57 -5.48
N ILE A 83 10.52 -10.51 -6.73
CA ILE A 83 9.13 -10.81 -7.07
C ILE A 83 9.07 -12.27 -7.52
N GLU A 84 8.52 -13.14 -6.67
CA GLU A 84 8.46 -14.58 -6.94
C GLU A 84 7.18 -14.99 -7.66
N SER A 85 6.08 -14.26 -7.46
CA SER A 85 4.77 -14.51 -8.09
C SER A 85 3.77 -13.39 -7.78
N GLY A 86 2.63 -13.37 -8.50
CA GLY A 86 1.50 -12.46 -8.26
C GLY A 86 1.41 -11.29 -9.24
N ALA A 87 0.47 -10.37 -8.99
CA ALA A 87 0.27 -9.15 -9.79
C ALA A 87 0.79 -7.92 -9.03
N VAL A 88 2.03 -7.53 -9.33
CA VAL A 88 2.79 -6.57 -8.54
C VAL A 88 3.14 -5.33 -9.36
N THR A 89 2.93 -4.15 -8.80
CA THR A 89 3.45 -2.89 -9.34
C THR A 89 4.51 -2.34 -8.42
N VAL A 90 5.72 -2.12 -8.93
CA VAL A 90 6.83 -1.54 -8.17
C VAL A 90 7.37 -0.31 -8.89
N ASN A 91 7.57 0.80 -8.18
CA ASN A 91 8.24 1.95 -8.81
C ASN A 91 9.76 1.70 -8.93
N ILE A 92 10.44 1.35 -7.85
CA ILE A 92 11.87 0.99 -7.88
C ILE A 92 12.08 -0.38 -7.25
N LEU A 93 12.57 -1.35 -8.03
CA LEU A 93 12.92 -2.69 -7.59
C LEU A 93 14.43 -2.89 -7.61
N ARG A 94 15.01 -3.25 -6.47
CA ARG A 94 16.37 -3.78 -6.39
C ARG A 94 16.32 -5.27 -6.02
N GLY A 95 16.53 -6.11 -7.00
CA GLY A 95 16.37 -7.57 -6.94
C GLY A 95 15.79 -8.07 -8.24
N ASP A 96 15.32 -9.31 -8.25
CA ASP A 96 14.98 -10.02 -9.49
C ASP A 96 13.47 -10.31 -9.58
N ILE A 97 12.97 -10.38 -10.82
CA ILE A 97 11.62 -10.85 -11.11
C ILE A 97 11.74 -12.31 -11.55
N ILE A 98 11.33 -13.22 -10.67
CA ILE A 98 11.43 -14.66 -10.91
C ILE A 98 10.21 -15.16 -11.68
N SER A 99 9.01 -14.71 -11.27
CA SER A 99 7.74 -15.03 -11.92
C SER A 99 6.67 -13.99 -11.57
N GLY A 100 5.48 -14.14 -12.15
CA GLY A 100 4.32 -13.29 -11.88
C GLY A 100 3.54 -12.93 -13.13
N GLU A 101 2.22 -12.83 -12.98
CA GLU A 101 1.33 -12.38 -14.05
C GLU A 101 0.99 -10.91 -13.81
N ASN A 102 1.27 -10.04 -14.78
CA ASN A 102 1.07 -8.58 -14.70
C ASN A 102 2.00 -7.86 -13.71
N VAL A 103 3.28 -8.23 -13.70
CA VAL A 103 4.31 -7.47 -12.99
C VAL A 103 4.65 -6.21 -13.79
N THR A 104 4.59 -5.04 -13.14
CA THR A 104 4.99 -3.75 -13.73
C THR A 104 6.05 -3.11 -12.86
N VAL A 105 7.18 -2.72 -13.46
CA VAL A 105 8.29 -2.08 -12.75
C VAL A 105 8.78 -0.84 -13.49
N ASN A 106 8.82 0.33 -12.84
CA ASN A 106 9.35 1.53 -13.49
C ASN A 106 10.88 1.49 -13.61
N LEU A 107 11.58 1.10 -12.54
CA LEU A 107 13.03 0.90 -12.55
C LEU A 107 13.38 -0.45 -11.91
N LEU A 108 13.92 -1.36 -12.72
CA LEU A 108 14.48 -2.63 -12.28
C LEU A 108 16.00 -2.54 -12.16
N ILE A 109 16.54 -2.82 -10.98
CA ILE A 109 17.96 -2.99 -10.71
C ILE A 109 18.20 -4.47 -10.40
N GLY A 110 18.32 -5.26 -11.46
CA GLY A 110 18.34 -6.73 -11.41
C GLY A 110 17.90 -7.32 -12.75
N GLU A 111 17.46 -8.57 -12.72
CA GLU A 111 17.04 -9.32 -13.92
C GLU A 111 15.55 -9.70 -13.88
N ASP A 112 14.94 -9.74 -15.07
CA ASP A 112 13.62 -10.35 -15.27
C ASP A 112 13.81 -11.74 -15.88
N PHE A 113 13.65 -12.76 -15.05
CA PHE A 113 13.69 -14.17 -15.44
C PHE A 113 12.33 -14.67 -15.93
N SER A 114 11.24 -13.94 -15.66
CA SER A 114 9.90 -14.31 -16.12
C SER A 114 9.73 -14.08 -17.62
N GLY A 115 10.40 -13.05 -18.16
CA GLY A 115 10.26 -12.60 -19.55
C GLY A 115 8.88 -12.01 -19.88
N GLN A 116 8.06 -11.74 -18.86
CA GLN A 116 6.68 -11.29 -19.01
C GLN A 116 6.41 -9.95 -18.31
N ALA A 117 7.36 -9.44 -17.53
CA ALA A 117 7.17 -8.20 -16.79
C ALA A 117 7.22 -6.98 -17.72
N GLN A 118 6.41 -5.97 -17.40
CA GLN A 118 6.49 -4.66 -18.04
C GLN A 118 7.51 -3.81 -17.30
N VAL A 119 8.74 -3.78 -17.80
CA VAL A 119 9.84 -3.00 -17.21
C VAL A 119 10.09 -1.75 -18.06
N VAL A 120 9.95 -0.56 -17.46
CA VAL A 120 10.18 0.71 -18.16
C VAL A 120 11.66 0.99 -18.34
N ARG A 121 12.47 0.78 -17.30
CA ARG A 121 13.94 0.92 -17.32
C ARG A 121 14.61 -0.19 -16.53
N GLN A 122 15.69 -0.75 -17.08
CA GLN A 122 16.49 -1.78 -16.43
C GLN A 122 17.96 -1.36 -16.27
N ILE A 123 18.53 -1.64 -15.11
CA ILE A 123 19.96 -1.59 -14.81
C ILE A 123 20.37 -3.01 -14.42
N ARG A 124 21.14 -3.67 -15.30
CA ARG A 124 21.66 -5.01 -15.01
C ARG A 124 22.80 -4.92 -14.01
N ARG A 125 22.86 -5.86 -13.07
CA ARG A 125 24.01 -6.00 -12.19
C ARG A 125 25.18 -6.55 -13.02
N PRO A 126 26.41 -6.06 -12.80
CA PRO A 126 27.58 -6.73 -13.39
C PRO A 126 27.58 -8.18 -12.92
N LEU A 127 27.90 -9.11 -13.84
CA LEU A 127 28.20 -10.48 -13.48
C LEU A 127 29.43 -10.43 -12.58
N GLU A 128 29.29 -10.81 -11.31
CA GLU A 128 30.43 -11.04 -10.44
C GLU A 128 31.00 -12.42 -10.85
N ASP A 129 32.14 -12.40 -11.56
CA ASP A 129 32.93 -13.59 -11.93
C ASP A 129 33.56 -14.28 -10.70
#